data_AF-A0A564VC63-F1
#
_entry.id   AF-A0A564VC63-F1
#
_cell.length_a   1.000
_cell.length_b   1.000
_cell.length_c   1.000
_cell.angle_alpha   90.00
_cell.angle_beta   90.00
_cell.angle_gamma   90.00
#
_symmetry.space_group_name_H-M   'P 1'
#
loop_
_entity.id
_entity.type
_entity.pdbx_description
1 polymer ?
#
loop_
_entity_poly.entity_id
_entity_poly.type
_entity_poly.pdbx_seq_one_letter_code
_entity_poly.pdbx_strand_id
1 'polypeptide(L)'
;METLLFLRVAYETGIRGNDILKMDMSCMKGRQILLAEGKRGLECLYQQLNGNYPKVSRQTLRVMEVLYKKQGKFFSASREYYVRKIYRLWEQSPFCFHDLRRSRKLLEIYLLEEQRNTVDAAIYAAEREVSAGEELLDAAEVMQNLREKHL
;
A
#
# COMPACT_ATOMS: atom_id res chain seq x y z
N MET A 1 -13.00 20.12 -6.48
CA MET A 1 -11.92 19.18 -6.87
C MET A 1 -10.84 19.08 -5.80
N GLU A 2 -10.28 20.18 -5.28
CA GLU A 2 -9.22 20.12 -4.24
C GLU A 2 -9.61 19.37 -2.97
N THR A 3 -10.81 19.58 -2.42
CA THR A 3 -11.28 18.86 -1.23
C THR A 3 -11.32 17.35 -1.43
N LEU A 4 -11.74 16.91 -2.62
CA LEU A 4 -11.74 15.49 -3.00
C LEU A 4 -10.30 14.99 -3.09
N LEU A 5 -9.41 15.73 -3.74
CA LEU A 5 -7.99 15.38 -3.83
C LEU A 5 -7.36 15.24 -2.43
N PHE A 6 -7.62 16.21 -1.55
CA PHE A 6 -7.10 16.23 -0.18
C PHE A 6 -7.53 14.97 0.60
N LEU A 7 -8.82 14.61 0.52
CA LEU A 7 -9.35 13.41 1.15
C LEU A 7 -8.73 12.14 0.56
N ARG A 8 -8.65 12.03 -0.78
CA ARG A 8 -8.11 10.85 -1.45
C ARG A 8 -6.64 10.64 -1.12
N VAL A 9 -5.82 11.68 -1.16
CA VAL A 9 -4.40 11.56 -0.79
C VAL A 9 -4.27 11.11 0.65
N ALA A 10 -5.03 11.72 1.59
CA ALA A 10 -4.99 11.35 3.00
C ALA A 10 -5.36 9.87 3.22
N TYR A 11 -6.42 9.39 2.56
CA TYR A 11 -6.87 8.01 2.67
C TYR A 11 -5.94 7.00 1.99
N GLU A 12 -5.50 7.29 0.76
CA GLU A 12 -4.69 6.37 -0.05
C GLU A 12 -3.26 6.22 0.49
N THR A 13 -2.72 7.27 1.11
CA THR A 13 -1.29 7.35 1.45
C THR A 13 -1.02 7.50 2.94
N GLY A 14 -2.03 7.90 3.71
CA GLY A 14 -1.89 8.14 5.15
C GLY A 14 -1.03 9.36 5.48
N ILE A 15 -0.55 10.14 4.51
CA ILE A 15 0.26 11.35 4.75
C ILE A 15 -0.52 12.33 5.64
N ARG A 16 0.18 13.04 6.53
CA ARG A 16 -0.46 14.02 7.43
C ARG A 16 -1.00 15.19 6.64
N GLY A 17 -2.18 15.68 7.04
CA GLY A 17 -2.85 16.79 6.35
C GLY A 17 -1.97 18.02 6.11
N ASN A 18 -1.14 18.42 7.08
CA ASN A 18 -0.24 19.58 6.89
C ASN A 18 0.87 19.32 5.86
N ASP A 19 1.32 18.07 5.72
CA ASP A 19 2.35 17.72 4.75
C ASP A 19 1.73 17.52 3.36
N ILE A 20 0.48 17.05 3.26
CA ILE A 20 -0.27 16.97 1.99
C ILE A 20 -0.29 18.33 1.28
N LEU A 21 -0.46 19.43 2.03
CA LEU A 21 -0.51 20.78 1.46
C LEU A 21 0.82 21.25 0.88
N LYS A 22 1.94 20.61 1.21
CA LYS A 22 3.27 20.93 0.68
C LYS A 22 3.58 20.17 -0.61
N MET A 23 2.68 19.27 -1.04
CA MET A 23 2.88 18.50 -2.25
C MET A 23 2.76 19.37 -3.50
N ASP A 24 3.63 19.10 -4.46
CA ASP A 24 3.60 19.63 -5.82
C ASP A 24 3.98 18.51 -6.81
N MET A 25 4.12 18.84 -8.10
CA MET A 25 4.52 17.84 -9.09
C MET A 25 5.95 17.31 -8.89
N SER A 26 6.83 18.04 -8.18
CA SER A 26 8.22 17.63 -7.97
C SER A 26 8.33 16.44 -7.02
N CYS A 27 7.38 16.28 -6.09
CA CYS A 27 7.35 15.14 -5.17
C CYS A 27 6.76 13.86 -5.80
N MET A 28 6.33 13.90 -7.07
CA MET A 28 5.68 12.78 -7.74
C MET A 28 6.67 12.01 -8.63
N LYS A 29 6.83 10.70 -8.37
CA LYS A 29 7.49 9.76 -9.27
C LYS A 29 6.47 8.76 -9.81
N GLY A 30 5.87 9.12 -10.94
CA GLY A 30 4.70 8.42 -11.46
C GLY A 30 3.54 8.49 -10.46
N ARG A 31 3.22 7.37 -9.80
CA ARG A 31 2.19 7.32 -8.75
C ARG A 31 2.74 7.37 -7.32
N GLN A 32 4.07 7.31 -7.15
CA GLN A 32 4.71 7.37 -5.84
C GLN A 32 4.87 8.82 -5.39
N ILE A 33 4.72 9.03 -4.07
CA ILE A 33 4.95 10.32 -3.43
C ILE A 33 6.26 10.26 -2.64
N LEU A 34 7.23 11.08 -3.04
CA LEU A 34 8.50 11.31 -2.35
C LEU A 34 8.39 12.61 -1.55
N LEU A 35 7.82 12.52 -0.36
CA LEU A 35 7.56 13.67 0.49
C LEU A 35 8.21 13.50 1.86
N ALA A 36 8.85 14.56 2.35
CA ALA A 36 9.43 14.61 3.69
C ALA A 36 8.36 14.70 4.78
N GLU A 37 8.59 14.03 5.90
CA GLU A 37 7.71 14.01 7.06
C GLU A 37 8.04 15.13 8.03
N GLY A 38 7.25 16.21 7.99
CA GLY A 38 7.53 17.41 8.79
C GLY A 38 7.61 17.18 10.31
N LYS A 39 6.96 16.14 10.85
CA LYS A 39 7.00 15.83 12.30
C LYS A 39 8.25 15.05 12.73
N ARG A 40 8.86 14.26 11.84
CA ARG A 40 10.03 13.42 12.14
C ARG A 40 11.36 14.04 11.69
N GLY A 41 11.30 15.15 10.95
CA GLY A 41 12.45 15.85 10.39
C GLY A 41 12.42 15.86 8.87
N LEU A 42 13.01 16.89 8.25
CA LEU A 42 13.01 17.09 6.79
C LEU A 42 13.70 15.95 6.01
N GLU A 43 14.54 15.16 6.68
CA GLU A 43 15.30 14.06 6.07
C GLU A 43 14.52 12.73 6.01
N CYS A 44 13.42 12.60 6.76
CA CYS A 44 12.64 11.36 6.77
C CYS A 44 11.54 11.42 5.71
N LEU A 45 11.69 10.67 4.62
CA LEU A 45 10.60 10.48 3.66
C LEU A 45 9.48 9.62 4.24
N TYR A 46 8.24 9.90 3.83
CA TYR A 46 7.13 9.00 4.10
C TYR A 46 7.38 7.63 3.44
N GLN A 47 7.26 6.57 4.23
CA GLN A 47 7.37 5.18 3.80
C GLN A 47 6.21 4.37 4.40
N GLN A 48 5.77 3.37 3.63
CA GLN A 48 4.85 2.32 4.05
C GLN A 48 5.60 1.27 4.88
N LEU A 49 4.87 0.39 5.56
CA LEU A 49 5.47 -0.66 6.41
C LEU A 49 6.43 -1.61 5.65
N ASN A 50 6.22 -1.79 4.36
CA ASN A 50 7.09 -2.58 3.48
C ASN A 50 8.28 -1.81 2.90
N GLY A 51 8.55 -0.60 3.38
CA GLY A 51 9.64 0.26 2.90
C GLY A 51 9.34 1.02 1.59
N ASN A 52 8.24 0.74 0.91
CA ASN A 52 7.87 1.47 -0.31
C ASN A 52 7.39 2.89 -0.01
N TYR A 53 7.58 3.79 -0.97
CA TYR A 53 6.93 5.10 -0.93
C TYR A 53 5.41 4.98 -1.10
N PRO A 54 4.61 5.78 -0.38
CA PRO A 54 3.16 5.81 -0.54
C PRO A 54 2.77 6.07 -1.99
N LYS A 55 1.70 5.41 -2.44
CA LYS A 55 1.23 5.49 -3.83
C LYS A 55 -0.21 5.98 -3.88
N VAL A 56 -0.49 6.82 -4.86
CA VAL A 56 -1.85 7.22 -5.21
C VAL A 56 -2.44 6.33 -6.30
N SER A 57 -3.76 6.28 -6.38
CA SER A 57 -4.49 5.65 -7.48
C SER A 57 -4.31 6.43 -8.78
N ARG A 58 -4.50 5.77 -9.93
CA ARG A 58 -4.49 6.43 -11.26
C ARG A 58 -5.52 7.55 -11.33
N GLN A 59 -6.67 7.38 -10.68
CA GLN A 59 -7.72 8.40 -10.61
C GLN A 59 -7.26 9.63 -9.82
N THR A 60 -6.57 9.44 -8.68
CA THR A 60 -6.04 10.55 -7.87
C THR A 60 -4.99 11.32 -8.68
N LEU A 61 -4.07 10.61 -9.33
CA LEU A 61 -3.05 11.24 -10.18
C LEU A 61 -3.68 12.10 -11.28
N ARG A 62 -4.72 11.62 -11.97
CA ARG A 62 -5.45 12.41 -12.98
C ARG A 62 -6.05 13.69 -12.39
N VAL A 63 -6.61 13.64 -11.18
CA VAL A 63 -7.14 14.84 -10.50
C VAL A 63 -6.02 15.82 -10.16
N MET A 64 -4.85 15.31 -9.72
CA MET A 64 -3.66 16.13 -9.45
C MET A 64 -3.18 16.85 -10.70
N GLU A 65 -3.03 16.14 -11.83
CA GLU A 65 -2.60 16.68 -13.12
C GLU A 65 -3.57 17.76 -13.64
N VAL A 66 -4.88 17.50 -13.56
CA VAL A 66 -5.92 18.47 -13.97
C VAL A 66 -5.87 19.74 -13.12
N LEU A 67 -5.73 19.61 -11.80
CA LEU A 67 -5.61 20.77 -10.90
C LEU A 67 -4.33 21.54 -11.18
N TYR A 68 -3.19 20.86 -11.30
CA TYR A 68 -1.92 21.50 -11.57
C TYR A 68 -1.90 22.24 -12.91
N LYS A 69 -2.45 21.64 -13.97
CA LYS A 69 -2.60 22.31 -15.27
C LYS A 69 -3.49 23.55 -15.18
N LYS A 70 -4.53 23.53 -14.34
CA LYS A 70 -5.47 24.64 -14.20
C LYS A 70 -4.93 25.81 -13.39
N GLN A 71 -4.20 25.55 -12.30
CA GLN A 71 -3.85 26.59 -11.31
C GLN A 71 -2.41 26.54 -10.80
N GLY A 72 -1.55 25.68 -11.35
CA GLY A 72 -0.13 25.56 -11.00
C GLY A 72 0.15 24.94 -9.63
N LYS A 73 -0.87 24.50 -8.88
CA LYS A 73 -0.74 23.88 -7.55
C LYS A 73 -1.90 22.96 -7.23
N PHE A 74 -1.68 21.99 -6.34
CA PHE A 74 -2.73 21.04 -5.93
C PHE A 74 -3.74 21.64 -4.95
N PHE A 75 -3.28 22.51 -4.05
CA PHE A 75 -4.08 23.03 -2.95
C PHE A 75 -3.88 24.55 -2.82
N SER A 76 -4.96 25.29 -2.63
CA SER A 76 -4.93 26.75 -2.45
C SER A 76 -5.37 27.22 -1.07
N ALA A 77 -5.96 26.35 -0.25
CA ALA A 77 -6.54 26.69 1.04
C ALA A 77 -5.81 25.99 2.21
N SER A 78 -6.15 26.41 3.43
CA SER A 78 -5.59 25.79 4.65
C SER A 78 -6.12 24.39 4.88
N ARG A 79 -5.42 23.63 5.74
CA ARG A 79 -5.85 22.28 6.15
C ARG A 79 -7.23 22.33 6.78
N GLU A 80 -7.46 23.31 7.65
CA GLU A 80 -8.69 23.49 8.42
C GLU A 80 -9.87 23.74 7.48
N TYR A 81 -9.66 24.44 6.37
CA TYR A 81 -10.68 24.63 5.34
C TYR A 81 -11.15 23.29 4.76
N TYR A 82 -10.22 22.43 4.31
CA TYR A 82 -10.58 21.13 3.72
C TYR A 82 -11.17 20.18 4.76
N VAL A 83 -10.58 20.09 5.95
CA VAL A 83 -11.08 19.24 7.04
C VAL A 83 -12.50 19.65 7.42
N ARG A 84 -12.78 20.95 7.58
CA ARG A 84 -14.13 21.45 7.89
C ARG A 84 -15.13 21.13 6.79
N LYS A 85 -14.72 21.25 5.52
CA LYS A 85 -15.59 20.94 4.39
C LYS A 85 -15.90 19.45 4.31
N ILE A 86 -14.92 18.58 4.57
CA ILE A 86 -15.14 17.13 4.67
C ILE A 86 -16.07 16.82 5.83
N TYR A 87 -15.81 17.37 7.02
CA TYR A 87 -16.64 17.18 8.20
C TYR A 87 -18.12 17.53 7.93
N ARG A 88 -18.39 18.66 7.25
CA ARG A 88 -19.76 19.07 6.89
C ARG A 88 -20.46 18.12 5.91
N LEU A 89 -19.69 17.44 5.06
CA LEU A 89 -20.20 16.46 4.10
C LEU A 89 -20.27 15.05 4.70
N TRP A 90 -19.72 14.85 5.89
CA TRP A 90 -19.62 13.56 6.53
C TRP A 90 -20.88 13.33 7.37
N GLU A 91 -21.83 12.61 6.81
CA GLU A 91 -23.17 12.41 7.39
C GLU A 91 -23.18 11.54 8.66
N GLN A 92 -22.09 10.82 8.95
CA GLN A 92 -22.01 9.89 10.07
C GLN A 92 -21.00 10.36 11.14
N SER A 93 -21.50 10.72 12.33
CA SER A 93 -20.65 11.09 13.46
C SER A 93 -20.01 9.86 14.14
N PRO A 94 -18.76 9.93 14.66
CA PRO A 94 -17.83 11.07 14.59
C PRO A 94 -16.76 10.92 13.49
N PHE A 95 -16.56 11.97 12.67
CA PHE A 95 -15.43 12.06 11.73
C PHE A 95 -14.17 12.60 12.41
N CYS A 96 -13.09 11.82 12.39
CA CYS A 96 -11.77 12.28 12.79
C CYS A 96 -10.78 12.11 11.62
N PHE A 97 -10.20 13.22 11.16
CA PHE A 97 -9.24 13.18 10.05
C PHE A 97 -7.99 12.33 10.35
N HIS A 98 -7.60 12.22 11.63
CA HIS A 98 -6.48 11.39 12.04
C HIS A 98 -6.73 9.90 11.82
N ASP A 99 -7.99 9.48 11.79
CA ASP A 99 -8.34 8.08 11.59
C ASP A 99 -8.02 7.60 10.18
N LEU A 100 -8.01 8.48 9.17
CA LEU A 100 -7.58 8.12 7.80
C LEU A 100 -6.16 7.55 7.79
N ARG A 101 -5.24 8.16 8.54
CA ARG A 101 -3.86 7.65 8.66
C ARG A 101 -3.81 6.35 9.46
N ARG A 102 -4.64 6.22 10.52
CA ARG A 102 -4.73 4.97 11.31
C ARG A 102 -5.25 3.83 10.44
N SER A 103 -6.36 4.04 9.72
CA SER A 103 -6.96 3.07 8.80
C SER A 103 -6.00 2.65 7.69
N ARG A 104 -5.25 3.60 7.10
CA ARG A 104 -4.24 3.27 6.09
C ARG A 104 -3.15 2.36 6.65
N LYS A 105 -2.66 2.61 7.86
CA LYS A 105 -1.67 1.75 8.52
C LYS A 105 -2.21 0.36 8.82
N LEU A 106 -3.44 0.27 9.33
CA LEU A 106 -4.10 -1.03 9.58
C LEU A 106 -4.23 -1.82 8.28
N LEU A 107 -4.67 -1.17 7.19
CA LEU A 107 -4.76 -1.80 5.88
C LEU A 107 -3.38 -2.29 5.38
N GLU A 108 -2.30 -1.56 5.65
CA GLU A 108 -0.95 -2.06 5.33
C GLU A 108 -0.57 -3.31 6.13
N ILE A 109 -0.92 -3.38 7.42
CA ILE A 109 -0.69 -4.57 8.25
C ILE A 109 -1.47 -5.76 7.68
N TYR A 110 -2.76 -5.60 7.44
CA TYR A 110 -3.61 -6.67 6.91
C TYR A 110 -3.09 -7.21 5.57
N LEU A 111 -2.69 -6.32 4.65
CA LEU A 111 -2.14 -6.75 3.36
C LEU A 111 -0.82 -7.49 3.50
N LEU A 112 0.02 -7.14 4.49
CA LEU A 112 1.28 -7.84 4.75
C LEU A 112 1.05 -9.21 5.38
N GLU A 113 0.10 -9.32 6.29
CA GLU A 113 -0.29 -10.60 6.89
C GLU A 113 -0.88 -11.55 5.84
N GLU A 114 -1.75 -11.05 4.96
CA GLU A 114 -2.31 -11.82 3.84
C GLU A 114 -1.21 -12.29 2.87
N GLN A 115 -0.26 -11.43 2.54
CA GLN A 115 0.91 -11.80 1.73
C GLN A 115 1.75 -12.89 2.39
N ARG A 116 2.03 -12.76 3.69
CA ARG A 116 2.81 -13.75 4.44
C ARG A 116 2.10 -15.10 4.44
N ASN A 117 0.81 -15.12 4.75
CA ASN A 117 0.02 -16.37 4.77
C ASN A 117 -0.03 -17.04 3.39
N THR A 118 -0.07 -16.26 2.31
CA THR A 118 -0.02 -16.79 0.93
C THR A 118 1.33 -17.43 0.62
N VAL A 119 2.43 -16.81 1.05
CA VAL A 119 3.78 -17.35 0.88
C VAL A 119 3.96 -18.62 1.69
N ASP A 120 3.53 -18.63 2.95
CA ASP A 120 3.62 -19.80 3.83
C ASP A 120 2.83 -20.99 3.25
N ALA A 121 1.64 -20.74 2.70
CA ALA A 121 0.85 -21.76 2.03
C ALA A 121 1.52 -22.31 0.76
N ALA A 122 2.19 -21.46 -0.03
CA ALA A 122 2.93 -21.87 -1.21
C ALA A 122 4.17 -22.71 -0.85
N ILE A 123 4.89 -22.35 0.21
CA ILE A 123 6.02 -23.13 0.73
C ILE A 123 5.55 -24.52 1.16
N TYR A 124 4.49 -24.60 1.97
CA TYR A 124 3.95 -25.87 2.44
C TYR A 124 3.49 -26.78 1.28
N ALA A 125 2.88 -26.21 0.24
CA ALA A 125 2.48 -26.97 -0.95
C ALA A 125 3.71 -27.53 -1.70
N ALA A 126 4.76 -26.72 -1.87
CA ALA A 126 6.00 -27.15 -2.52
C ALA A 126 6.73 -28.25 -1.73
N GLU A 127 6.82 -28.12 -0.40
CA GLU A 127 7.42 -29.15 0.47
C GLU A 127 6.70 -30.50 0.35
N ARG A 128 5.36 -30.47 0.24
CA ARG A 128 4.54 -31.68 0.08
C ARG A 128 4.72 -32.34 -1.29
N GLU A 129 4.86 -31.55 -2.36
CA GLU A 129 5.16 -32.08 -3.69
C GLU A 129 6.56 -32.71 -3.76
N VAL A 130 7.56 -32.09 -3.12
CA VAL A 130 8.92 -32.66 -3.02
C VAL A 130 8.90 -33.99 -2.26
N SER A 131 8.26 -34.03 -1.10
CA SER A 131 8.15 -35.26 -0.29
C SER A 131 7.43 -36.39 -1.03
N ALA A 132 6.35 -36.09 -1.77
CA ALA A 132 5.66 -37.09 -2.59
C ALA A 132 6.53 -37.60 -3.77
N GLY A 133 7.37 -36.72 -4.33
CA GLY A 133 8.33 -37.08 -5.38
C GLY A 133 9.44 -38.02 -4.87
N GLU A 134 9.97 -37.76 -3.67
CA GLU A 134 10.96 -38.63 -3.02
C GLU A 134 10.38 -40.02 -2.72
N GLU A 135 9.17 -40.11 -2.17
CA GLU A 135 8.49 -41.40 -1.92
C GLU A 135 8.27 -42.22 -3.21
N LEU A 136 7.97 -41.55 -4.33
CA LEU A 136 7.81 -42.21 -5.63
C LEU A 136 9.14 -42.73 -6.20
N LEU A 137 10.24 -42.00 -5.98
CA LEU A 137 11.58 -42.44 -6.38
C LEU A 137 12.03 -43.66 -5.57
N ASP A 138 11.85 -43.62 -4.25
CA ASP A 138 12.16 -44.74 -3.35
C ASP A 138 11.35 -45.99 -3.72
N ALA A 139 10.06 -45.84 -4.02
CA ALA A 139 9.22 -46.96 -4.47
C ALA A 139 9.66 -47.52 -5.83
N ALA A 140 10.10 -46.67 -6.76
CA ALA A 140 10.60 -47.09 -8.06
C ALA A 140 11.91 -47.88 -7.92
N GLU A 141 12.82 -47.46 -7.04
CA GLU A 141 14.08 -48.15 -6.77
C GLU A 141 13.85 -49.55 -6.14
N VAL A 142 12.91 -49.67 -5.19
CA VAL A 142 12.51 -50.96 -4.63
C VAL A 142 11.96 -51.90 -5.72
N MET A 143 11.10 -51.39 -6.60
CA MET A 143 10.51 -52.18 -7.68
C MET A 143 11.54 -52.63 -8.73
N GLN A 144 12.55 -51.80 -9.03
CA GLN A 144 13.64 -52.17 -9.91
C GLN A 144 14.51 -53.28 -9.30
N ASN A 145 14.89 -53.14 -8.04
CA ASN A 145 15.66 -54.15 -7.30
C ASN A 145 14.92 -55.50 -7.19
N LEU A 146 13.59 -55.48 -7.07
CA LEU A 146 12.78 -56.71 -7.09
C LEU A 146 12.75 -57.37 -8.46
N ARG A 147 12.70 -56.60 -9.55
CA ARG A 147 12.79 -57.15 -10.91
C ARG A 147 14.14 -57.82 -11.18
N GLU A 148 15.23 -57.20 -10.75
CA GLU A 148 16.59 -57.72 -10.96
C GLU A 148 16.86 -59.01 -10.15
N LYS A 149 16.18 -59.22 -9.01
CA LYS A 149 16.28 -60.45 -8.20
C LYS A 149 15.46 -61.63 -8.71
N HIS A 150 14.53 -61.40 -9.64
CA HIS A 150 13.64 -62.44 -10.20
C HIS A 150 13.95 -62.77 -11.67
N LEU A 151 15.10 -62.32 -12.17
CA LEU A 151 15.75 -62.72 -13.43
C LEU A 151 16.97 -63.59 -13.12
#